data_AF-A0A8J6NFT8-F1
#
_entry.id   AF-A0A8J6NFT8-F1
#
_cell.length_a   1.000
_cell.length_b   1.000
_cell.length_c   1.000
_cell.angle_alpha   90.00
_cell.angle_beta   90.00
_cell.angle_gamma   90.00
#
_symmetry.space_group_name_H-M   'P 1'
#
loop_
_entity.id
_entity.type
_entity.pdbx_description
1 polymer ?
#
loop_
_entity_poly.entity_id
_entity_poly.type
_entity_poly.pdbx_seq_one_letter_code
_entity_poly.pdbx_strand_id
1 'polypeptide(L)'
;LTRGRDSDLTGATYKVLEQMADGVQWPAPTEEYALTGGTVKKFVRGMDPMADSEAKDDKPYQFYGHAHPDRKLWIWLRDQASPEEVPDADYPFYLSTGRIVDHWHTSSMTGRVPELLRANPYAYVEVNPKDAKKLGIRPNDMVEVTSRRGTNTLPAKVYEGPTEGMVFVYWHDMHPDRMINKVTKDAYDPGSKEPEFKICACKIRRISGPQALKPFIV
;
A
#
# COMPACT_ATOMS: atom_id res chain seq x y z
N LEU A 1 -28.27 5.56 -7.18
CA LEU A 1 -27.00 5.57 -7.96
C LEU A 1 -26.51 4.15 -8.27
N THR A 2 -26.58 3.21 -7.33
CA THR A 2 -26.08 1.83 -7.50
C THR A 2 -27.14 0.78 -7.85
N ARG A 3 -28.43 1.14 -7.84
CA ARG A 3 -29.55 0.23 -8.14
C ARG A 3 -29.34 -0.55 -9.44
N GLY A 4 -29.50 -1.87 -9.37
CA GLY A 4 -29.38 -2.80 -10.51
C GLY A 4 -27.96 -2.99 -11.03
N ARG A 5 -26.95 -2.46 -10.33
CA ARG A 5 -25.54 -2.66 -10.67
C ARG A 5 -24.96 -3.82 -9.87
N ASP A 6 -23.79 -4.28 -10.28
CA ASP A 6 -22.99 -5.25 -9.54
C ASP A 6 -22.56 -4.78 -8.14
N SER A 7 -22.69 -3.47 -7.86
CA SER A 7 -22.44 -2.84 -6.56
C SER A 7 -23.73 -2.33 -5.89
N ASP A 8 -24.88 -2.95 -6.14
CA ASP A 8 -26.17 -2.47 -5.63
C ASP A 8 -26.15 -2.30 -4.10
N LEU A 9 -26.55 -1.13 -3.62
CA LEU A 9 -26.66 -0.77 -2.20
C LEU A 9 -28.02 -0.16 -1.89
N THR A 10 -29.02 -0.39 -2.75
CA THR A 10 -30.37 0.18 -2.61
C THR A 10 -31.01 -0.16 -1.27
N GLY A 11 -30.74 -1.36 -0.75
CA GLY A 11 -31.21 -1.83 0.55
C GLY A 11 -30.46 -1.27 1.77
N ALA A 12 -29.24 -0.75 1.58
CA ALA A 12 -28.43 -0.18 2.65
C ALA A 12 -28.84 1.27 2.95
N THR A 13 -30.12 1.48 3.30
CA THR A 13 -30.64 2.79 3.69
C THR A 13 -30.06 3.21 5.04
N TYR A 14 -30.10 4.50 5.36
CA TYR A 14 -29.63 4.99 6.68
C TYR A 14 -30.31 4.26 7.84
N LYS A 15 -31.63 4.01 7.73
CA LYS A 15 -32.38 3.24 8.73
C LYS A 15 -31.83 1.82 8.91
N VAL A 16 -31.41 1.15 7.83
CA VAL A 16 -30.77 -0.17 7.92
C VAL A 16 -29.38 -0.04 8.54
N LEU A 17 -28.56 0.90 8.08
CA LEU A 17 -27.20 1.09 8.60
C LEU A 17 -27.18 1.44 10.10
N GLU A 18 -28.17 2.18 10.60
CA GLU A 18 -28.33 2.47 12.03
C GLU A 18 -28.63 1.21 12.86
N GLN A 19 -29.23 0.19 12.27
CA GLN A 19 -29.53 -1.09 12.92
C GLN A 19 -28.38 -2.10 12.80
N MET A 20 -27.48 -1.91 11.83
CA MET A 20 -26.41 -2.84 11.51
C MET A 20 -25.10 -2.41 12.17
N ALA A 21 -24.81 -2.97 13.34
CA ALA A 21 -23.59 -2.67 14.10
C ALA A 21 -22.29 -2.85 13.29
N ASP A 22 -22.27 -3.85 12.40
CA ASP A 22 -21.09 -4.20 11.58
C ASP A 22 -21.16 -3.67 10.13
N GLY A 23 -22.18 -2.87 9.81
CA GLY A 23 -22.45 -2.38 8.46
C GLY A 23 -23.06 -3.42 7.51
N VAL A 24 -23.07 -3.10 6.21
CA VAL A 24 -23.70 -3.92 5.16
C VAL A 24 -22.72 -4.12 3.99
N GLN A 25 -22.58 -5.36 3.53
CA GLN A 25 -21.76 -5.71 2.37
C GLN A 25 -22.59 -5.74 1.08
N TRP A 26 -22.14 -5.04 0.05
CA TRP A 26 -22.79 -5.08 -1.26
C TRP A 26 -22.44 -6.37 -2.02
N PRO A 27 -23.29 -6.85 -2.93
CA PRO A 27 -24.63 -6.33 -3.26
C PRO A 27 -25.66 -6.48 -2.12
N ALA A 28 -26.52 -5.46 -1.97
CA ALA A 28 -27.63 -5.44 -1.03
C ALA A 28 -28.83 -4.71 -1.68
N PRO A 29 -29.63 -5.40 -2.52
CA PRO A 29 -30.64 -4.75 -3.35
C PRO A 29 -31.92 -4.35 -2.59
N THR A 30 -32.23 -5.01 -1.47
CA THR A 30 -33.43 -4.75 -0.65
C THR A 30 -33.06 -4.52 0.82
N GLU A 31 -33.88 -3.78 1.55
CA GLU A 31 -33.66 -3.55 2.99
C GLU A 31 -33.64 -4.87 3.78
N GLU A 32 -34.52 -5.81 3.43
CA GLU A 32 -34.56 -7.15 4.04
C GLU A 32 -33.23 -7.90 3.89
N TYR A 33 -32.65 -7.89 2.68
CA TYR A 33 -31.37 -8.54 2.44
C TYR A 33 -30.21 -7.78 3.08
N ALA A 34 -30.27 -6.45 3.10
CA ALA A 34 -29.26 -5.63 3.78
C ALA A 34 -29.23 -5.90 5.29
N LEU A 35 -30.38 -6.14 5.92
CA LEU A 35 -30.51 -6.51 7.34
C LEU A 35 -29.90 -7.88 7.68
N THR A 36 -29.57 -8.72 6.69
CA THR A 36 -28.81 -9.97 6.94
C THR A 36 -27.30 -9.77 6.91
N GLY A 37 -26.81 -8.52 6.77
CA GLY A 37 -25.39 -8.21 6.56
C GLY A 37 -25.01 -8.02 5.09
N GLY A 38 -25.93 -8.29 4.17
CA GLY A 38 -25.68 -8.22 2.72
C GLY A 38 -24.90 -9.42 2.17
N THR A 39 -24.18 -9.23 1.06
CA THR A 39 -23.54 -10.32 0.32
C THR A 39 -22.15 -10.63 0.85
N VAL A 40 -21.95 -11.86 1.34
CA VAL A 40 -20.66 -12.34 1.84
C VAL A 40 -19.78 -13.01 0.77
N LYS A 41 -20.39 -13.54 -0.30
CA LYS A 41 -19.68 -14.24 -1.38
C LYS A 41 -20.29 -13.90 -2.73
N LYS A 42 -19.66 -12.97 -3.44
CA LYS A 42 -20.07 -12.60 -4.79
C LYS A 42 -19.93 -13.76 -5.78
N PHE A 43 -20.76 -13.72 -6.82
CA PHE A 43 -20.82 -14.66 -7.93
C PHE A 43 -21.28 -16.08 -7.56
N VAL A 44 -21.84 -16.30 -6.37
CA VAL A 44 -22.28 -17.64 -5.91
C VAL A 44 -23.79 -17.67 -5.74
N ARG A 45 -24.46 -18.60 -6.45
CA ARG A 45 -25.91 -18.80 -6.31
C ARG A 45 -26.29 -19.15 -4.87
N GLY A 46 -27.41 -18.59 -4.41
CA GLY A 46 -27.92 -18.72 -3.04
C GLY A 46 -27.16 -17.91 -1.99
N MET A 47 -26.07 -17.22 -2.36
CA MET A 47 -25.27 -16.39 -1.46
C MET A 47 -25.09 -14.95 -1.96
N ASP A 48 -25.37 -14.71 -3.23
CA ASP A 48 -25.31 -13.39 -3.88
C ASP A 48 -26.60 -13.17 -4.69
N PRO A 49 -27.41 -12.15 -4.36
CA PRO A 49 -28.68 -11.90 -5.02
C PRO A 49 -28.50 -11.47 -6.48
N MET A 50 -27.33 -10.93 -6.85
CA MET A 50 -27.00 -10.63 -8.25
C MET A 50 -26.67 -11.92 -9.00
N ALA A 51 -25.97 -12.87 -8.37
CA ALA A 51 -25.70 -14.18 -8.97
C ALA A 51 -27.00 -14.96 -9.21
N ASP A 52 -27.96 -14.87 -8.28
CA ASP A 52 -29.26 -15.53 -8.40
C ASP A 52 -30.13 -14.91 -9.50
N SER A 53 -30.20 -13.58 -9.58
CA SER A 53 -31.01 -12.89 -10.58
C SER A 53 -30.43 -12.96 -12.00
N GLU A 54 -29.10 -13.01 -12.12
CA GLU A 54 -28.40 -13.03 -13.40
C GLU A 54 -28.07 -14.44 -13.91
N ALA A 55 -28.45 -15.49 -13.17
CA ALA A 55 -28.13 -16.87 -13.49
C ALA A 55 -28.62 -17.27 -14.90
N LYS A 56 -27.76 -17.97 -15.65
CA LYS A 56 -28.10 -18.50 -17.00
C LYS A 56 -28.13 -20.02 -17.06
N ASP A 57 -27.62 -20.68 -16.03
CA ASP A 57 -27.59 -22.12 -15.89
C ASP A 57 -27.61 -22.51 -14.41
N ASP A 58 -27.56 -23.83 -14.16
CA ASP A 58 -27.61 -24.35 -12.79
C ASP A 58 -26.26 -24.42 -12.08
N LYS A 59 -25.20 -23.83 -12.66
CA LYS A 59 -23.89 -23.86 -12.04
C LYS A 59 -23.85 -23.01 -10.77
N PRO A 60 -23.05 -23.40 -9.77
CA PRO A 60 -22.95 -22.66 -8.52
C PRO A 60 -22.37 -21.25 -8.69
N TYR A 61 -21.49 -21.05 -9.69
CA TYR A 61 -20.84 -19.77 -9.95
C TYR A 61 -21.46 -19.06 -11.16
N GLN A 62 -21.87 -17.80 -10.99
CA GLN A 62 -22.48 -16.96 -12.01
C GLN A 62 -21.71 -15.64 -12.11
N PHE A 63 -20.90 -15.48 -13.15
CA PHE A 63 -20.21 -14.22 -13.41
C PHE A 63 -21.17 -13.22 -14.04
N TYR A 64 -21.16 -11.98 -13.56
CA TYR A 64 -22.05 -10.92 -14.02
C TYR A 64 -21.36 -9.55 -14.00
N GLY A 65 -22.05 -8.54 -14.52
CA GLY A 65 -21.57 -7.16 -14.56
C GLY A 65 -20.74 -6.83 -15.79
N HIS A 66 -20.37 -5.55 -15.93
CA HIS A 66 -19.68 -5.03 -17.11
C HIS A 66 -18.30 -5.68 -17.34
N ALA A 67 -17.65 -6.15 -16.28
CA ALA A 67 -16.36 -6.85 -16.37
C ALA A 67 -16.49 -8.29 -16.90
N HIS A 68 -17.71 -8.86 -16.95
CA HIS A 68 -17.98 -10.23 -17.41
C HIS A 68 -19.17 -10.25 -18.38
N PRO A 69 -19.12 -9.50 -19.51
CA PRO A 69 -20.25 -9.40 -20.45
C PRO A 69 -20.58 -10.76 -21.10
N ASP A 70 -19.59 -11.63 -21.23
CA ASP A 70 -19.69 -13.00 -21.74
C ASP A 70 -19.97 -14.06 -20.65
N ARG A 71 -20.15 -13.62 -19.39
CA ARG A 71 -20.43 -14.45 -18.21
C ARG A 71 -19.33 -15.47 -17.90
N LYS A 72 -18.07 -15.14 -18.20
CA LYS A 72 -16.92 -15.99 -17.93
C LYS A 72 -15.88 -15.30 -17.06
N LEU A 73 -15.14 -16.11 -16.31
CA LEU A 73 -13.88 -15.70 -15.73
C LEU A 73 -12.83 -15.60 -16.85
N TRP A 74 -12.08 -14.50 -16.88
CA TRP A 74 -10.96 -14.34 -17.80
C TRP A 74 -9.64 -14.62 -17.08
N ILE A 75 -8.82 -15.47 -17.69
CA ILE A 75 -7.43 -15.67 -17.30
C ILE A 75 -6.58 -14.84 -18.24
N TRP A 76 -5.82 -13.90 -17.68
CA TRP A 76 -4.94 -13.02 -18.45
C TRP A 76 -3.51 -13.55 -18.39
N LEU A 77 -2.97 -13.93 -19.55
CA LEU A 77 -1.56 -14.31 -19.68
C LEU A 77 -0.73 -13.06 -19.90
N ARG A 78 -0.45 -12.33 -18.82
CA ARG A 78 0.37 -11.11 -18.86
C ARG A 78 1.85 -11.49 -18.84
N ASP A 79 2.62 -10.94 -19.77
CA ASP A 79 4.08 -11.09 -19.75
C ASP A 79 4.68 -10.41 -18.51
N GLN A 80 5.71 -11.03 -17.95
CA GLN A 80 6.47 -10.45 -16.85
C GLN A 80 7.29 -9.27 -17.37
N ALA A 81 7.01 -8.07 -16.86
CA ALA A 81 7.80 -6.89 -17.14
C ALA A 81 8.81 -6.61 -16.01
N SER A 82 9.91 -5.94 -16.36
CA SER A 82 10.78 -5.32 -15.37
C SER A 82 10.14 -4.03 -14.82
N PRO A 83 10.53 -3.60 -13.61
CA PRO A 83 10.20 -2.26 -13.12
C PRO A 83 10.72 -1.20 -14.08
N GLU A 84 10.10 -0.02 -14.09
CA GLU A 84 10.51 1.05 -15.03
C GLU A 84 11.95 1.53 -14.78
N GLU A 85 12.41 1.45 -13.53
CA GLU A 85 13.74 1.87 -13.12
C GLU A 85 14.39 0.72 -12.33
N VAL A 86 15.39 0.11 -12.94
CA VAL A 86 16.23 -0.93 -12.32
C VAL A 86 17.57 -0.33 -11.84
N PRO A 87 18.18 -0.89 -10.79
CA PRO A 87 19.51 -0.51 -10.36
C PRO A 87 20.55 -0.64 -11.46
N ASP A 88 21.53 0.26 -11.43
CA ASP A 88 22.68 0.29 -12.33
C ASP A 88 23.96 0.58 -11.55
N ALA A 89 25.06 0.86 -12.26
CA ALA A 89 26.34 1.15 -11.63
C ALA A 89 26.33 2.42 -10.76
N ASP A 90 25.53 3.42 -11.11
CA ASP A 90 25.45 4.69 -10.39
C ASP A 90 24.47 4.64 -9.21
N TYR A 91 23.42 3.82 -9.33
CA TYR A 91 22.36 3.62 -8.35
C TYR A 91 22.14 2.11 -8.09
N PRO A 92 23.04 1.44 -7.36
CA PRO A 92 23.10 -0.02 -7.29
C PRO A 92 22.10 -0.69 -6.35
N PHE A 93 21.25 0.08 -5.65
CA PHE A 93 20.27 -0.43 -4.70
C PHE A 93 18.84 -0.25 -5.19
N TYR A 94 18.00 -1.26 -4.95
CA TYR A 94 16.55 -1.07 -4.96
C TYR A 94 16.12 -0.30 -3.71
N LEU A 95 15.28 0.72 -3.88
CA LEU A 95 14.54 1.40 -2.82
C LEU A 95 13.08 0.97 -2.88
N SER A 96 12.56 0.52 -1.75
CA SER A 96 11.12 0.36 -1.54
C SER A 96 10.65 1.25 -0.38
N THR A 97 9.36 1.54 -0.37
CA THR A 97 8.73 2.39 0.64
C THR A 97 7.52 1.71 1.25
N GLY A 98 7.22 2.00 2.51
CA GLY A 98 6.00 1.46 3.12
C GLY A 98 5.62 2.06 4.47
N ARG A 99 4.87 1.27 5.23
CA ARG A 99 4.19 1.69 6.45
C ARG A 99 4.85 1.13 7.68
N ILE A 100 4.62 1.82 8.79
CA ILE A 100 4.96 1.36 10.12
C ILE A 100 3.71 1.43 10.99
N VAL A 101 3.60 0.50 11.93
CA VAL A 101 2.36 0.25 12.68
C VAL A 101 1.86 1.49 13.45
N ASP A 102 2.78 2.28 13.99
CA ASP A 102 2.44 3.44 14.84
C ASP A 102 1.93 4.65 14.05
N HIS A 103 2.20 4.70 12.74
CA HIS A 103 2.00 5.92 11.96
C HIS A 103 1.03 5.76 10.80
N TRP A 104 -0.02 6.58 10.84
CA TRP A 104 -0.95 6.70 9.73
C TRP A 104 -0.48 7.75 8.74
N HIS A 105 -0.12 7.29 7.54
CA HIS A 105 0.26 8.14 6.41
C HIS A 105 1.30 9.18 6.81
N THR A 106 1.02 10.48 6.64
CA THR A 106 1.91 11.61 6.91
C THR A 106 2.02 11.98 8.40
N SER A 107 1.51 11.12 9.30
CA SER A 107 1.50 11.31 10.75
C SER A 107 0.83 12.59 11.25
N SER A 108 0.02 13.27 10.43
CA SER A 108 -0.69 14.50 10.83
C SER A 108 -1.70 14.30 11.96
N MET A 109 -2.18 13.06 12.15
CA MET A 109 -3.02 12.66 13.28
C MET A 109 -2.20 11.88 14.32
N THR A 110 -1.60 10.76 13.93
CA THR A 110 -0.90 9.84 14.86
C THR A 110 0.36 10.44 15.48
N GLY A 111 1.02 11.38 14.80
CA GLY A 111 2.18 12.10 15.34
C GLY A 111 1.84 13.03 16.51
N ARG A 112 0.55 13.28 16.77
CA ARG A 112 0.08 14.05 17.94
C ARG A 112 -0.18 13.18 19.16
N VAL A 113 -0.06 11.85 19.04
CA VAL A 113 -0.21 10.90 20.14
C VAL A 113 1.18 10.54 20.66
N PRO A 114 1.61 11.05 21.85
CA PRO A 114 2.98 10.89 22.33
C PRO A 114 3.42 9.43 22.48
N GLU A 115 2.51 8.52 22.77
CA GLU A 115 2.76 7.08 22.92
C GLU A 115 3.27 6.47 21.61
N LEU A 116 2.70 6.86 20.47
CA LEU A 116 3.05 6.34 19.14
C LEU A 116 4.44 6.81 18.69
N LEU A 117 4.92 7.94 19.20
CA LEU A 117 6.25 8.47 18.92
C LEU A 117 7.37 7.75 19.70
N ARG A 118 7.06 6.99 20.76
CA ARG A 118 8.09 6.35 21.60
C ARG A 118 8.84 5.24 20.87
N ALA A 119 8.15 4.50 20.00
CA ALA A 119 8.75 3.40 19.25
C ALA A 119 9.45 3.87 17.98
N ASN A 120 8.77 4.72 17.19
CA ASN A 120 9.27 5.17 15.89
C ASN A 120 9.13 6.70 15.75
N PRO A 121 10.01 7.50 16.38
CA PRO A 121 9.90 8.96 16.41
C PRO A 121 10.16 9.67 15.07
N TYR A 122 10.82 9.00 14.13
CA TYR A 122 11.19 9.50 12.80
C TYR A 122 11.36 8.33 11.84
N ALA A 123 11.44 8.62 10.54
CA ALA A 123 11.72 7.59 9.54
C ALA A 123 13.18 7.10 9.62
N TYR A 124 13.37 5.82 9.29
CA TYR A 124 14.67 5.17 9.17
C TYR A 124 14.88 4.66 7.75
N VAL A 125 16.15 4.51 7.35
CA VAL A 125 16.51 3.64 6.22
C VAL A 125 16.93 2.28 6.76
N GLU A 126 16.18 1.26 6.38
CA GLU A 126 16.50 -0.12 6.74
C GLU A 126 17.52 -0.66 5.76
N VAL A 127 18.59 -1.26 6.30
CA VAL A 127 19.74 -1.73 5.52
C VAL A 127 20.07 -3.16 5.92
N ASN A 128 20.25 -4.03 4.93
CA ASN A 128 20.67 -5.40 5.16
C ASN A 128 22.04 -5.44 5.87
N PRO A 129 22.27 -6.33 6.86
CA PRO A 129 23.53 -6.37 7.60
C PRO A 129 24.77 -6.60 6.72
N LYS A 130 24.65 -7.33 5.61
CA LYS A 130 25.77 -7.59 4.69
C LYS A 130 26.14 -6.33 3.91
N ASP A 131 25.17 -5.59 3.42
CA ASP A 131 25.41 -4.32 2.72
C ASP A 131 25.89 -3.24 3.67
N ALA A 132 25.32 -3.19 4.88
CA ALA A 132 25.80 -2.31 5.94
C ALA A 132 27.28 -2.58 6.25
N LYS A 133 27.69 -3.85 6.37
CA LYS A 133 29.09 -4.24 6.56
C LYS A 133 29.98 -3.81 5.40
N LYS A 134 29.56 -4.02 4.14
CA LYS A 134 30.32 -3.60 2.95
C LYS A 134 30.52 -2.08 2.89
N LEU A 135 29.49 -1.33 3.27
CA LEU A 135 29.47 0.14 3.20
C LEU A 135 29.95 0.82 4.49
N GLY A 136 30.33 0.06 5.51
CA GLY A 136 30.75 0.59 6.81
C GLY A 136 29.65 1.33 7.58
N ILE A 137 28.37 1.02 7.31
CA ILE A 137 27.20 1.59 7.99
C ILE A 137 26.95 0.82 9.29
N ARG A 138 26.83 1.53 10.40
CA ARG A 138 26.46 0.97 11.72
C ARG A 138 25.02 1.36 12.08
N PRO A 139 24.38 0.65 13.04
CA PRO A 139 23.08 1.07 13.56
C PRO A 139 23.09 2.54 14.00
N ASN A 140 22.04 3.26 13.64
CA ASN A 140 21.80 4.69 13.87
C ASN A 140 22.75 5.66 13.17
N ASP A 141 23.74 5.22 12.39
CA ASP A 141 24.53 6.12 11.56
C ASP A 141 23.61 6.92 10.62
N MET A 142 23.95 8.18 10.37
CA MET A 142 23.24 8.96 9.37
C MET A 142 23.66 8.52 7.97
N VAL A 143 22.67 8.23 7.13
CA VAL A 143 22.83 7.72 5.77
C VAL A 143 22.09 8.62 4.79
N GLU A 144 22.77 8.95 3.72
CA GLU A 144 22.21 9.63 2.56
C GLU A 144 21.66 8.59 1.58
N VAL A 145 20.38 8.71 1.23
CA VAL A 145 19.70 7.90 0.20
C VAL A 145 19.44 8.81 -0.99
N THR A 146 20.13 8.55 -2.10
CA THR A 146 20.10 9.42 -3.28
C THR A 146 19.62 8.65 -4.50
N SER A 147 18.73 9.24 -5.29
CA SER A 147 18.34 8.75 -6.62
C SER A 147 18.64 9.80 -7.70
N ARG A 148 18.12 9.59 -8.91
CA ARG A 148 18.23 10.56 -10.01
C ARG A 148 17.45 11.86 -9.74
N ARG A 149 16.50 11.85 -8.79
CA ARG A 149 15.57 12.97 -8.55
C ARG A 149 15.88 13.78 -7.30
N GLY A 150 16.51 13.16 -6.30
CA GLY A 150 16.74 13.82 -5.03
C GLY A 150 17.45 12.95 -4.02
N THR A 151 17.58 13.52 -2.83
CA THR A 151 18.37 12.97 -1.74
C THR A 151 17.64 13.18 -0.42
N ASN A 152 17.65 12.13 0.40
CA ASN A 152 17.16 12.15 1.77
C ASN A 152 18.25 11.72 2.75
N THR A 153 18.19 12.23 3.97
CA THR A 153 19.14 11.89 5.04
C THR A 153 18.41 11.30 6.24
N LEU A 154 18.65 10.02 6.50
CA LEU A 154 17.90 9.21 7.45
C LEU A 154 18.86 8.40 8.34
N PRO A 155 18.50 8.13 9.60
CA PRO A 155 19.25 7.19 10.44
C PRO A 155 19.10 5.75 9.91
N ALA A 156 20.18 5.00 9.94
CA ALA A 156 20.20 3.60 9.51
C ALA A 156 19.64 2.66 10.59
N LYS A 157 18.72 1.78 10.19
CA LYS A 157 18.27 0.64 10.98
C LYS A 157 18.81 -0.63 10.35
N VAL A 158 19.89 -1.17 10.91
CA VAL A 158 20.59 -2.34 10.36
C VAL A 158 20.01 -3.62 10.96
N TYR A 159 19.29 -4.40 10.15
CA TYR A 159 18.74 -5.71 10.55
C TYR A 159 18.31 -6.51 9.32
N GLU A 160 17.99 -7.80 9.50
CA GLU A 160 17.54 -8.72 8.44
C GLU A 160 16.06 -8.47 8.06
N GLY A 161 15.75 -7.25 7.62
CA GLY A 161 14.46 -6.87 7.04
C GLY A 161 14.50 -6.90 5.51
N PRO A 162 15.21 -5.94 4.87
CA PRO A 162 15.39 -5.95 3.42
C PRO A 162 16.39 -7.03 2.96
N THR A 163 16.19 -7.51 1.74
CA THR A 163 17.16 -8.41 1.08
C THR A 163 18.43 -7.65 0.67
N GLU A 164 19.52 -8.37 0.46
CA GLU A 164 20.79 -7.78 -0.01
C GLU A 164 20.60 -7.04 -1.35
N GLY A 165 21.15 -5.83 -1.49
CA GLY A 165 20.93 -4.95 -2.63
C GLY A 165 19.62 -4.14 -2.58
N MET A 166 18.88 -4.17 -1.47
CA MET A 166 17.67 -3.39 -1.25
C MET A 166 17.74 -2.57 0.04
N VAL A 167 17.12 -1.39 0.03
CA VAL A 167 16.81 -0.59 1.21
C VAL A 167 15.32 -0.30 1.29
N PHE A 168 14.83 -0.13 2.52
CA PHE A 168 13.44 0.18 2.80
C PHE A 168 13.32 1.44 3.64
N VAL A 169 12.38 2.33 3.28
CA VAL A 169 12.16 3.58 4.01
C VAL A 169 10.67 3.81 4.25
N TYR A 170 10.34 4.18 5.48
CA TYR A 170 8.97 4.57 5.84
C TYR A 170 8.69 6.00 5.38
N TRP A 171 7.51 6.25 4.81
CA TRP A 171 7.19 7.57 4.22
C TRP A 171 6.44 8.53 5.14
N HIS A 172 6.25 8.18 6.41
CA HIS A 172 5.41 8.96 7.33
C HIS A 172 6.03 10.29 7.78
N ASP A 173 7.35 10.40 7.73
CA ASP A 173 8.09 11.55 8.25
C ASP A 173 8.09 12.73 7.27
N MET A 174 7.44 13.82 7.67
CA MET A 174 7.28 15.02 6.86
C MET A 174 8.38 16.07 7.09
N HIS A 175 9.49 15.73 7.76
CA HIS A 175 10.64 16.61 7.80
C HIS A 175 11.24 16.78 6.39
N PRO A 176 11.65 18.00 5.97
CA PRO A 176 12.14 18.25 4.61
C PRO A 176 13.24 17.29 4.11
N ASP A 177 14.14 16.86 4.98
CA ASP A 177 15.23 15.93 4.66
C ASP A 177 14.83 14.45 4.65
N ARG A 178 13.60 14.12 5.09
CA ARG A 178 13.13 12.74 5.32
C ARG A 178 11.83 12.37 4.57
N MET A 179 11.28 13.28 3.77
CA MET A 179 10.18 13.02 2.83
C MET A 179 10.63 12.09 1.67
N ILE A 180 10.58 10.77 1.85
CA ILE A 180 11.21 9.82 0.90
C ILE A 180 10.68 9.88 -0.53
N ASN A 181 9.45 10.37 -0.74
CA ASN A 181 8.90 10.53 -2.08
C ASN A 181 9.69 11.52 -2.96
N LYS A 182 10.59 12.34 -2.39
CA LYS A 182 11.56 13.14 -3.17
C LYS A 182 12.59 12.28 -3.91
N VAL A 183 12.79 11.04 -3.48
CA VAL A 183 13.72 10.07 -4.05
C VAL A 183 13.01 9.12 -5.02
N THR A 184 11.70 8.91 -4.85
CA THR A 184 10.91 8.02 -5.72
C THR A 184 10.67 8.62 -7.09
N LYS A 185 10.43 7.76 -8.10
CA LYS A 185 10.10 8.16 -9.46
C LYS A 185 8.60 8.42 -9.65
N ASP A 186 8.26 9.02 -10.79
CA ASP A 186 6.88 9.38 -11.18
C ASP A 186 6.32 8.48 -12.30
N ALA A 187 6.92 7.30 -12.49
CA ALA A 187 6.37 6.28 -13.38
C ALA A 187 5.09 5.68 -12.78
N TYR A 188 4.14 5.31 -13.63
CA TYR A 188 2.85 4.77 -13.21
C TYR A 188 2.35 3.69 -14.19
N ASP A 189 1.47 2.80 -13.73
CA ASP A 189 0.83 1.81 -14.58
C ASP A 189 -0.12 2.51 -15.58
N PRO A 190 0.02 2.30 -16.91
CA PRO A 190 -0.76 3.03 -17.90
C PRO A 190 -2.26 2.72 -17.86
N GLY A 191 -2.69 1.60 -17.28
CA GLY A 191 -4.08 1.21 -17.10
C GLY A 191 -4.70 1.80 -15.84
N SER A 192 -4.10 1.57 -14.66
CA SER A 192 -4.65 2.02 -13.37
C SER A 192 -4.29 3.45 -13.01
N LYS A 193 -3.23 3.99 -13.63
CA LYS A 193 -2.58 5.27 -13.27
C LYS A 193 -1.96 5.29 -11.87
N GLU A 194 -1.73 4.12 -11.28
CA GLU A 194 -1.11 4.00 -9.96
C GLU A 194 0.43 4.19 -10.08
N PRO A 195 1.05 5.07 -9.28
CA PRO A 195 2.50 5.29 -9.32
C PRO A 195 3.32 4.11 -8.75
N GLU A 196 4.51 3.88 -9.32
CA GLU A 196 5.43 2.81 -8.93
C GLU A 196 6.31 3.19 -7.70
N PHE A 197 5.67 3.43 -6.55
CA PHE A 197 6.38 3.81 -5.31
C PHE A 197 7.23 2.70 -4.68
N LYS A 198 7.06 1.46 -5.11
CA LYS A 198 7.63 0.28 -4.45
C LYS A 198 9.01 -0.10 -5.01
N ILE A 199 9.40 0.41 -6.17
CA ILE A 199 10.64 0.05 -6.83
C ILE A 199 11.27 1.28 -7.49
N CYS A 200 12.36 1.77 -6.91
CA CYS A 200 13.22 2.81 -7.47
C CYS A 200 14.68 2.40 -7.35
N ALA A 201 15.54 2.90 -8.21
CA ALA A 201 16.99 2.76 -8.05
C ALA A 201 17.53 3.90 -7.19
N CYS A 202 18.42 3.57 -6.26
CA CYS A 202 19.10 4.53 -5.41
C CYS A 202 20.55 4.10 -5.13
N LYS A 203 21.32 5.00 -4.55
CA LYS A 203 22.56 4.69 -3.85
C LYS A 203 22.45 5.15 -2.40
N ILE A 204 23.12 4.44 -1.51
CA ILE A 204 23.20 4.82 -0.10
C ILE A 204 24.65 5.05 0.30
N ARG A 205 24.88 6.03 1.19
CA ARG A 205 26.21 6.32 1.72
C ARG A 205 26.13 6.80 3.17
N ARG A 206 27.02 6.29 4.02
CA ARG A 206 27.23 6.81 5.36
C ARG A 206 27.78 8.23 5.30
N ILE A 207 27.15 9.17 6.02
CA ILE A 207 27.61 10.56 6.09
C ILE A 207 28.16 10.93 7.48
N SER A 208 27.68 10.31 8.56
CA SER A 208 28.21 10.52 9.90
C SER A 208 27.89 9.36 10.84
N GLY A 209 28.40 9.45 12.08
CA GLY A 209 27.88 8.66 13.19
C GLY A 209 26.42 9.02 13.54
N PRO A 210 25.86 8.42 14.60
CA PRO A 210 24.52 8.72 15.06
C PRO A 210 24.33 10.19 15.43
N GLN A 211 23.18 10.75 15.07
CA GLN A 211 22.78 12.11 15.44
C GLN A 211 21.42 12.08 16.16
N ALA A 212 21.27 12.93 17.17
CA ALA A 212 20.00 13.08 17.86
C ALA A 212 19.01 13.83 16.97
N LEU A 213 17.93 13.15 16.57
CA LEU A 213 16.84 13.75 15.81
C LEU A 213 15.64 14.04 16.72
N LYS A 214 14.94 15.13 16.41
CA LYS A 214 13.63 15.43 17.02
C LYS A 214 12.52 14.91 16.11
N PRO A 215 11.44 14.33 16.66
CA PRO A 215 10.25 14.04 15.89
C PRO A 215 9.75 15.28 15.15
N PHE A 216 9.28 15.10 13.92
CA PHE A 216 8.60 16.14 13.17
C PHE A 216 7.09 15.94 13.30
N ILE A 217 6.41 16.91 13.91
CA ILE A 217 4.96 16.91 14.09
C ILE A 217 4.37 17.95 13.13
N VAL A 218 3.41 17.50 12.31
CA VAL A 218 2.69 18.32 11.31
C VAL A 218 1.58 19.14 11.95
#